data_AF-A0A368W668-F1
#
_entry.id   AF-A0A368W668-F1
#
_cell.length_a   1.000
_cell.length_b   1.000
_cell.length_c   1.000
_cell.angle_alpha   90.00
_cell.angle_beta   90.00
_cell.angle_gamma   90.00
#
_symmetry.space_group_name_H-M   'P 1'
#
loop_
_entity.id
_entity.type
_entity.pdbx_description
1 polymer ?
#
loop_
_entity_poly.entity_id
_entity_poly.type
_entity_poly.pdbx_seq_one_letter_code
_entity_poly.pdbx_strand_id
1 'polypeptide(L)' 'MKMTIVNKSIKIGNLEIKGVGSSSVVLIGDTESITSSSYFDTPADSLIFSPHIPLKPVKKATYDNI' A
#
# COMPACT_ATOMS: atom_id res chain seq x y z
N MET A 1 7.52 47.88 8.85
CA MET A 1 6.88 47.69 7.53
C MET A 1 5.69 46.76 7.69
N LYS A 2 4.55 47.05 7.06
CA LYS A 2 3.35 46.19 7.08
C LYS A 2 3.19 45.58 5.69
N MET A 3 3.43 44.28 5.56
CA MET A 3 3.19 43.52 4.31
C MET A 3 1.77 42.96 4.37
N THR A 4 0.93 43.28 3.40
CA THR A 4 -0.42 42.72 3.28
C THR A 4 -0.41 41.64 2.21
N ILE A 5 -0.48 40.38 2.64
CA ILE A 5 -0.67 39.24 1.75
C ILE A 5 -2.17 39.09 1.53
N VAL A 6 -2.61 39.16 0.27
CA VAL A 6 -3.99 38.86 -0.12
C VAL A 6 -3.98 37.56 -0.92
N ASN A 7 -4.41 36.47 -0.29
CA ASN A 7 -4.63 35.22 -1.00
C ASN A 7 -5.82 35.42 -1.95
N LYS A 8 -5.54 35.43 -3.25
CA LYS A 8 -6.57 35.47 -4.30
C LYS A 8 -7.25 34.10 -4.41
N SER A 9 -8.43 34.06 -5.02
CA SER A 9 -9.12 32.79 -5.27
C SER A 9 -8.33 31.93 -6.25
N ILE A 10 -8.21 30.65 -5.92
CA ILE A 10 -7.74 29.63 -6.86
C ILE A 10 -8.92 29.31 -7.78
N LYS A 11 -8.82 29.72 -9.05
CA LYS A 11 -9.84 29.43 -10.05
C LYS A 11 -9.43 28.19 -10.83
N ILE A 12 -10.10 27.07 -10.55
CA ILE A 12 -9.96 25.84 -11.31
C ILE A 12 -11.08 25.84 -12.36
N GLY A 13 -10.71 25.76 -13.64
CA GLY A 13 -11.65 25.72 -14.75
C GLY A 13 -12.26 24.32 -14.89
N ASN A 14 -11.57 23.44 -15.62
CA ASN A 14 -11.90 22.02 -15.67
C ASN A 14 -10.75 21.21 -15.07
N LEU A 15 -11.07 20.27 -14.19
CA LEU A 15 -10.12 19.31 -13.62
C LEU A 15 -10.69 17.92 -13.81
N GLU A 16 -9.95 17.09 -14.55
CA GLU A 16 -10.32 15.69 -14.78
C GLU A 16 -9.23 14.78 -14.20
N ILE A 17 -9.61 13.95 -13.23
CA ILE A 17 -8.72 12.94 -12.63
C ILE A 17 -9.24 11.57 -13.07
N LYS A 18 -8.51 10.91 -13.97
CA LYS A 18 -8.91 9.61 -14.57
C LYS A 18 -8.67 8.41 -13.64
N GLY A 19 -7.97 8.62 -12.54
CA GLY A 19 -7.72 7.62 -11.51
C GLY A 19 -6.63 8.09 -10.56
N VAL A 20 -6.64 7.53 -9.35
CA VAL A 20 -5.55 7.66 -8.37
C VAL A 20 -5.12 6.26 -7.96
N GLY A 21 -3.82 6.04 -7.80
CA GLY A 21 -3.28 4.76 -7.36
C GLY A 21 -3.37 4.60 -5.83
N SER A 22 -2.92 3.46 -5.32
CA SER A 22 -2.72 3.28 -3.88
C SER A 22 -1.77 4.36 -3.34
N SER A 23 -2.05 4.88 -2.15
CA SER A 23 -1.23 5.91 -1.48
C SER A 23 -1.02 7.19 -2.32
N SER A 24 -2.06 7.68 -2.98
CA SER A 24 -2.00 8.90 -3.81
C SER A 24 -2.76 10.06 -3.18
N VAL A 25 -2.23 11.28 -3.33
CA VAL A 25 -2.85 12.54 -2.90
C VAL A 25 -2.88 13.50 -4.09
N VAL A 26 -4.05 14.07 -4.35
CA VAL A 26 -4.21 15.20 -5.28
C VAL A 26 -4.56 16.43 -4.45
N LEU A 27 -3.68 17.42 -4.45
CA LEU A 27 -3.86 18.67 -3.72
C LEU A 27 -3.97 19.84 -4.69
N ILE A 28 -4.92 20.73 -4.43
CA ILE A 28 -5.06 22.00 -5.15
C ILE A 28 -5.15 23.12 -4.14
N GLY A 29 -4.20 24.04 -4.24
CA GLY A 29 -3.95 25.05 -3.22
C GLY A 29 -2.70 24.75 -2.42
N ASP A 30 -2.50 25.50 -1.35
CA ASP A 30 -1.34 25.40 -0.51
C ASP A 30 -1.55 24.40 0.63
N THR A 31 -0.44 23.82 1.07
CA THR A 31 -0.36 23.03 2.28
C THR A 31 0.99 23.31 2.91
N GLU A 32 1.03 23.34 4.23
CA GLU A 32 2.29 23.50 4.98
C GLU A 32 3.06 22.17 5.06
N SER A 33 2.35 21.07 5.23
CA SER A 33 2.95 19.73 5.29
C SER A 33 1.95 18.65 4.89
N ILE A 34 2.44 17.67 4.13
CA ILE A 34 1.75 16.41 3.86
C ILE A 34 2.59 15.29 4.47
N THR A 35 2.05 14.62 5.47
CA THR A 35 2.70 13.45 6.09
C THR A 35 1.95 12.20 5.68
N SER A 36 2.65 11.25 5.06
CA SER A 36 2.15 9.92 4.77
C SER A 36 2.93 8.91 5.58
N SER A 37 2.24 8.10 6.38
CA SER A 37 2.83 6.99 7.11
C SER A 37 2.26 5.68 6.58
N SER A 38 3.13 4.68 6.48
CA SER A 38 2.71 3.30 6.31
C SER A 38 3.25 2.52 7.49
N TYR A 39 2.43 1.67 8.07
CA TYR A 39 2.82 0.79 9.16
C TYR A 39 2.70 -0.64 8.66
N PHE A 40 3.79 -1.39 8.79
CA PHE A 40 3.77 -2.81 8.48
C PHE A 40 3.40 -3.55 9.77
N ASP A 41 2.18 -4.09 9.83
CA ASP A 41 1.64 -4.77 11.01
C ASP A 41 2.04 -6.26 11.09
N THR A 42 3.15 -6.64 10.44
CA THR A 42 3.64 -8.01 10.48
C THR A 42 4.81 -8.06 11.47
N PRO A 43 4.66 -8.71 12.63
CA PRO A 43 5.75 -8.93 13.57
C PRO A 43 6.95 -9.62 12.89
N ALA A 44 8.17 -9.41 13.40
CA ALA A 44 9.38 -10.04 12.85
C ALA A 44 9.29 -11.59 12.82
N ASP A 45 8.54 -12.19 13.74
CA ASP A 45 8.30 -13.64 13.82
C ASP A 45 7.27 -14.14 12.80
N SER A 46 6.57 -13.24 12.10
CA SER A 46 5.64 -13.59 11.01
C SER A 46 6.32 -13.69 9.64
N LEU A 47 7.66 -13.59 9.60
CA LEU A 47 8.46 -14.12 8.50
C LEU A 47 8.23 -15.65 8.42
N ILE A 48 7.29 -16.06 7.57
CA ILE A 48 7.18 -17.46 7.16
C ILE A 48 8.41 -17.74 6.27
N PHE A 49 9.54 -18.05 6.89
CA PHE A 49 10.50 -18.92 6.24
C PHE A 49 9.71 -20.19 5.92
N SER A 50 9.50 -20.48 4.64
CA SER A 50 9.00 -21.79 4.23
C SER A 50 10.20 -22.64 3.82
N PRO A 51 10.88 -23.35 4.75
CA PRO A 51 11.90 -24.32 4.41
C PRO A 51 11.33 -25.75 4.30
N HIS A 52 10.02 -25.93 4.09
CA HIS A 52 9.44 -27.26 3.98
C HIS A 52 8.41 -27.38 2.86
N ILE A 53 8.92 -27.68 1.66
CA ILE A 53 8.18 -28.56 0.74
C ILE A 53 8.82 -29.94 0.87
N PRO A 54 8.15 -30.88 1.56
CA PRO A 54 8.17 -32.24 1.09
C PRO A 54 6.74 -32.73 0.98
N LEU A 55 6.10 -32.44 -0.15
CA LEU A 55 5.03 -33.30 -0.64
C LEU A 55 5.66 -34.63 -1.10
N LYS A 56 6.12 -35.46 -0.15
CA LYS A 56 6.32 -36.87 -0.46
C LYS A 56 4.92 -37.50 -0.49
N PRO A 57 4.46 -38.02 -1.63
CA PRO A 57 3.18 -38.71 -1.66
C PRO A 57 3.24 -39.89 -0.70
N VAL A 58 2.20 -40.05 0.11
CA VAL A 58 1.97 -41.27 0.88
C VAL A 58 2.02 -42.42 -0.13
N LYS A 59 3.00 -43.33 0.02
CA LYS A 59 3.03 -44.56 -0.79
C LYS A 59 1.68 -45.24 -0.60
N LYS A 60 0.94 -45.44 -1.70
CA LYS A 60 -0.34 -46.15 -1.71
C LYS A 60 -0.17 -47.49 -1.03
N ALA A 61 -1.20 -47.89 -0.28
CA ALA A 61 -1.30 -49.17 0.40
C ALA A 61 -0.78 -50.31 -0.48
N THR A 62 0.18 -51.05 0.04
CA THR A 62 0.64 -52.33 -0.50
C THR A 62 -0.53 -53.28 -0.60
N TYR A 63 -0.92 -53.63 -1.82
CA TYR A 63 -1.63 -54.88 -2.10
C TYR A 63 -0.58 -55.94 -2.35
N ASP A 64 -0.04 -56.53 -1.29
CA ASP A 64 0.77 -57.74 -1.40
C ASP A 64 -0.03 -58.90 -0.81
N ASN A 65 -0.70 -59.61 -1.73
CA ASN A 65 -1.01 -61.04 -1.76
C ASN A 65 -0.96 -61.80 -0.43
N ILE A 66 -2.15 -62.14 0.11
CA ILE A 66 -2.56 -63.51 0.48
C ILE A 66 -4.05 -63.66 0.16
#